data_AF-A0A2H6A3G4-F1
#
_entry.id   AF-A0A2H6A3G4-F1
#
_cell.length_a   1.000
_cell.length_b   1.000
_cell.length_c   1.000
_cell.angle_alpha   90.00
_cell.angle_beta   90.00
_cell.angle_gamma   90.00
#
_symmetry.space_group_name_H-M   'P 1'
#
loop_
_entity.id
_entity.type
_entity.pdbx_description
1 polymer ?
#
loop_
_entity_poly.entity_id
_entity_poly.type
_entity_poly.pdbx_seq_one_letter_code
_entity_poly.pdbx_strand_id
1 'polypeptide(L)'
;MKRVRGAAERGMTLIEMLVALVVFSIVIAGALGFMRSQGRAFTLGNQRMSTLQNLRFALNLMAQDLRALGAGVPDEQPMLVYAGPDVVAFNANHTTNLRNDVFAVYYDPDAPSGAVSALTKALAITIPNTAVTYPDTSYLFGGVNSPAETIVFFFRPDTTTSRTDDYVIYRQVNRGAPELVARNILKTPGTDFFEYYVLVTPASGEPTTQRLPAAELPLVHSVPIHGSPADTGSAAKIDSVRAIRINLTGTNGLTGPEERQRSVSRLVRLPNAGLAVKRTCGDEPLLGTGLVASVGTGPGGVPVVNLTWGAAVDETGGEGDVVSYVIWRRLQSESDWGDPYLNIPAGAAPYVYQDAAVVSGESYVYALAAQDCTPLLSQLAISNVVTIP
;
A
#
# COMPACT_ATOMS: atom_id res chain seq x y z
N MET A 1 55.92 46.26 -63.53
CA MET A 1 54.60 45.80 -64.01
C MET A 1 54.71 44.34 -64.45
N LYS A 2 54.18 43.40 -63.64
CA LYS A 2 54.18 41.96 -63.88
C LYS A 2 52.78 41.60 -64.38
N ARG A 3 52.65 41.07 -65.61
CA ARG A 3 51.37 40.67 -66.21
C ARG A 3 50.70 39.60 -65.35
N VAL A 4 49.53 39.92 -64.78
CA VAL A 4 48.60 38.92 -64.25
C VAL A 4 47.96 38.25 -65.47
N ARG A 5 48.32 36.98 -65.73
CA ARG A 5 47.59 36.15 -66.69
C ARG A 5 46.24 35.83 -66.06
N GLY A 6 45.16 36.35 -66.62
CA GLY A 6 43.82 35.84 -66.33
C GLY A 6 43.79 34.37 -66.73
N ALA A 7 43.56 33.48 -65.77
CA ALA A 7 43.24 32.10 -66.07
C ALA A 7 41.96 32.11 -66.91
N ALA A 8 42.01 31.55 -68.12
CA ALA A 8 40.81 31.34 -68.91
C ALA A 8 39.94 30.32 -68.15
N GLU A 9 38.82 30.77 -67.59
CA GLU A 9 37.81 29.88 -67.02
C GLU A 9 37.30 28.99 -68.15
N ARG A 10 37.59 27.69 -68.05
CA ARG A 10 37.07 26.69 -68.99
C ARG A 10 35.62 26.41 -68.63
N GLY A 11 34.71 26.63 -69.57
CA GLY A 11 33.30 26.24 -69.42
C GLY A 11 33.15 24.73 -69.29
N MET A 12 32.12 24.29 -68.57
CA MET A 12 31.81 22.86 -68.38
C MET A 12 31.39 22.20 -69.69
N THR A 13 31.90 21.00 -69.94
CA THR A 13 31.47 20.15 -71.05
C THR A 13 30.10 19.54 -70.77
N LEU A 14 29.40 19.15 -71.84
CA LEU A 14 28.07 18.53 -71.73
C LEU A 14 28.09 17.24 -70.89
N ILE A 15 29.19 16.49 -70.92
CA ILE A 15 29.36 15.26 -70.13
C ILE A 15 29.60 15.57 -68.65
N GLU A 16 30.34 16.62 -68.30
CA GLU A 16 30.52 17.07 -66.91
C GLU A 16 29.20 17.54 -66.30
N MET A 17 28.36 18.26 -67.07
CA MET A 17 27.01 18.64 -66.63
C MET A 17 26.13 17.41 -66.37
N LEU A 18 26.21 16.39 -67.22
CA LEU A 18 25.44 15.15 -67.08
C LEU A 18 25.89 14.36 -65.84
N VAL A 19 27.20 14.24 -65.61
CA VAL A 19 27.76 13.58 -64.41
C VAL A 19 27.38 14.35 -63.15
N ALA A 20 27.48 15.68 -63.16
CA ALA A 20 27.12 16.51 -62.01
C ALA A 20 25.63 16.36 -61.64
N LEU A 21 24.73 16.31 -62.62
CA LEU A 21 23.30 16.10 -62.39
C LEU A 21 23.00 14.72 -61.78
N VAL A 22 23.66 13.65 -62.26
CA VAL A 22 23.47 12.30 -61.72
C VAL A 22 23.94 12.21 -60.27
N VAL A 23 25.15 12.70 -59.99
CA VAL A 23 25.70 12.72 -58.62
C VAL A 23 24.82 13.54 -57.70
N PHE A 24 24.40 14.73 -58.13
CA PHE A 24 23.51 15.59 -57.34
C PHE A 24 22.16 14.92 -57.05
N SER A 25 21.59 14.23 -58.04
CA SER A 25 20.33 13.49 -57.87
C SER A 25 20.46 12.37 -56.85
N ILE A 26 21.57 11.62 -56.86
CA ILE A 26 21.85 10.56 -55.88
C ILE A 26 22.01 11.14 -54.47
N VAL A 27 22.76 12.24 -54.33
CA VAL A 27 22.97 12.90 -53.05
C VAL A 27 21.66 13.45 -52.48
N ILE A 28 20.84 14.11 -53.30
CA ILE A 28 19.51 14.57 -52.89
C ILE A 28 18.62 13.39 -52.50
N ALA A 29 18.59 12.30 -53.29
CA ALA A 29 17.80 11.12 -52.97
C ALA A 29 18.22 10.51 -51.62
N GLY A 30 19.53 10.42 -51.36
CA GLY A 30 20.08 9.98 -50.08
C GLY A 30 19.70 10.90 -48.92
N ALA A 31 19.85 12.21 -49.09
CA ALA A 31 19.49 13.21 -48.08
C ALA A 31 17.99 13.21 -47.76
N LEU A 32 17.12 13.13 -48.78
CA LEU A 32 15.67 13.01 -48.59
C LEU A 32 15.29 11.67 -47.95
N GLY A 33 15.95 10.58 -48.31
CA GLY A 33 15.77 9.26 -47.68
C GLY A 33 16.10 9.29 -46.19
N PHE A 34 17.23 9.89 -45.83
CA PHE A 34 17.65 10.09 -44.44
C PHE A 34 16.73 11.04 -43.66
N MET A 35 16.28 12.14 -44.28
CA MET A 35 15.32 13.06 -43.64
C MET A 35 13.97 12.38 -43.37
N ARG A 36 13.49 11.56 -44.32
CA ARG A 36 12.26 10.77 -44.14
C ARG A 36 12.42 9.72 -43.04
N SER A 37 13.56 9.05 -42.94
CA SER A 37 13.82 8.07 -41.86
C SER A 37 13.90 8.74 -40.49
N GLN A 38 14.54 9.92 -40.39
CA GLN A 38 14.55 10.72 -39.17
C GLN A 38 13.15 11.18 -38.76
N GLY A 39 12.35 11.70 -39.69
CA GLY A 39 10.98 12.12 -39.40
C GLY A 39 10.09 10.98 -38.90
N ARG A 40 10.22 9.79 -39.50
CA ARG A 40 9.53 8.57 -39.03
C ARG A 40 10.00 8.14 -37.64
N ALA A 41 11.30 8.15 -37.39
CA ALA A 41 11.87 7.79 -36.09
C ALA A 41 11.41 8.76 -34.99
N PHE A 42 11.39 10.06 -35.28
CA PHE A 42 10.90 11.10 -34.37
C PHE A 42 9.41 10.92 -34.04
N THR A 43 8.58 10.70 -35.07
CA THR A 43 7.14 10.45 -34.89
C THR A 43 6.88 9.21 -34.04
N LEU A 44 7.61 8.12 -34.31
CA LEU A 44 7.53 6.88 -33.52
C LEU A 44 7.97 7.10 -32.07
N GLY A 45 9.02 7.90 -31.86
CA GLY A 45 9.48 8.31 -30.53
C GLY A 45 8.39 9.05 -29.76
N ASN A 46 7.75 10.03 -30.38
CA ASN A 46 6.68 10.82 -29.76
C ASN A 46 5.45 9.97 -29.41
N GLN A 47 5.00 9.10 -30.31
CA GLN A 47 3.87 8.19 -30.05
C GLN A 47 4.15 7.26 -28.86
N ARG A 48 5.36 6.69 -28.79
CA ARG A 48 5.78 5.84 -27.66
C ARG A 48 5.84 6.63 -26.35
N MET A 49 6.37 7.84 -26.38
CA MET A 49 6.46 8.71 -25.20
C MET A 49 5.07 9.08 -24.68
N SER A 50 4.16 9.51 -25.56
CA SER A 50 2.79 9.85 -25.20
C SER A 50 2.04 8.66 -24.57
N THR A 51 2.15 7.47 -25.18
CA THR A 51 1.54 6.23 -24.65
C THR A 51 2.08 5.91 -23.24
N LEU A 52 3.40 6.02 -23.04
CA LEU A 52 4.01 5.76 -21.74
C LEU A 52 3.65 6.82 -20.68
N GLN A 53 3.52 8.09 -21.06
CA GLN A 53 3.09 9.16 -20.15
C GLN A 53 1.65 8.94 -19.68
N ASN A 54 0.74 8.61 -20.59
CA ASN A 54 -0.66 8.28 -20.27
C ASN A 54 -0.74 7.11 -19.26
N LEU A 55 -0.02 6.02 -19.53
CA LEU A 55 0.03 4.86 -18.63
C LEU A 55 0.63 5.18 -17.26
N ARG A 56 1.72 5.97 -17.21
CA ARG A 56 2.35 6.36 -15.95
C ARG A 56 1.46 7.26 -15.12
N PHE A 57 0.76 8.19 -15.76
CA PHE A 57 -0.22 9.04 -15.08
C PHE A 57 -1.32 8.19 -14.43
N ALA A 58 -1.98 7.32 -15.20
CA ALA A 58 -3.03 6.45 -14.69
C ALA A 58 -2.56 5.54 -13.55
N LEU A 59 -1.40 4.89 -13.70
CA LEU A 59 -0.82 4.03 -12.66
C LEU A 59 -0.42 4.79 -11.40
N ASN A 60 0.08 6.02 -11.53
CA ASN A 60 0.50 6.80 -10.38
C ASN A 60 -0.72 7.29 -9.59
N LEU A 61 -1.75 7.79 -10.29
CA LEU A 61 -3.01 8.21 -9.66
C LEU A 61 -3.66 7.04 -8.92
N MET A 62 -3.91 5.91 -9.61
CA MET A 62 -4.50 4.73 -8.97
C MET A 62 -3.67 4.23 -7.79
N ALA A 63 -2.34 4.17 -7.93
CA ALA A 63 -1.49 3.69 -6.85
C ALA A 63 -1.41 4.67 -5.66
N GLN A 64 -1.57 5.97 -5.89
CA GLN A 64 -1.62 6.97 -4.82
C GLN A 64 -2.88 6.78 -3.98
N ASP A 65 -4.04 6.78 -4.61
CA ASP A 65 -5.33 6.60 -3.95
C ASP A 65 -5.45 5.22 -3.29
N LEU A 66 -5.02 4.15 -3.96
CA LEU A 66 -5.05 2.80 -3.37
C LEU A 66 -4.15 2.65 -2.14
N ARG A 67 -3.08 3.46 -2.02
CA ARG A 67 -2.28 3.47 -0.78
C ARG A 67 -2.99 4.17 0.37
N ALA A 68 -3.92 5.07 0.08
CA ALA A 68 -4.76 5.74 1.07
C ALA A 68 -5.93 4.87 1.55
N LEU A 69 -6.23 3.76 0.86
CA LEU A 69 -7.24 2.80 1.29
C LEU A 69 -7.11 2.51 2.80
N GLY A 70 -8.21 2.64 3.53
CA GLY A 70 -8.28 2.40 4.96
C GLY A 70 -7.76 3.54 5.86
N ALA A 71 -7.17 4.60 5.31
CA ALA A 71 -6.74 5.76 6.10
C ALA A 71 -7.97 6.45 6.70
N GLY A 72 -7.95 6.73 8.01
CA GLY A 72 -9.03 7.44 8.70
C GLY A 72 -10.41 6.75 8.65
N VAL A 73 -10.47 5.47 8.23
CA VAL A 73 -11.72 4.70 8.21
C VAL A 73 -12.06 4.22 9.64
N PRO A 74 -13.30 4.45 10.13
CA PRO A 74 -13.77 3.88 11.39
C PRO A 74 -13.87 2.36 11.34
N ASP A 75 -13.72 1.70 12.48
CA ASP A 75 -13.56 0.24 12.53
C ASP A 75 -14.79 -0.52 11.99
N GLU A 76 -15.99 0.02 12.13
CA GLU A 76 -17.22 -0.58 11.59
C GLU A 76 -17.35 -0.44 10.06
N GLN A 77 -16.65 0.52 9.44
CA GLN A 77 -16.72 0.78 8.01
C GLN A 77 -15.70 -0.09 7.26
N PRO A 78 -16.12 -0.82 6.22
CA PRO A 78 -15.21 -1.67 5.47
C PRO A 78 -14.14 -0.85 4.75
N MET A 79 -12.88 -1.25 4.86
CA MET A 79 -11.81 -0.58 4.12
C MET A 79 -11.89 -0.86 2.61
N LEU A 80 -12.13 -2.11 2.23
CA LEU A 80 -12.30 -2.55 0.86
C LEU A 80 -13.74 -3.04 0.67
N VAL A 81 -14.46 -2.45 -0.29
CA VAL A 81 -15.90 -2.70 -0.50
C VAL A 81 -16.11 -3.74 -1.59
N TYR A 82 -15.38 -3.60 -2.70
CA TYR A 82 -15.49 -4.46 -3.87
C TYR A 82 -14.12 -4.66 -4.51
N ALA A 83 -13.80 -5.90 -4.85
CA ALA A 83 -12.57 -6.29 -5.53
C ALA A 83 -12.91 -7.24 -6.68
N GLY A 84 -12.93 -6.72 -7.90
CA GLY A 84 -13.17 -7.48 -9.13
C GLY A 84 -12.07 -7.26 -10.18
N PRO A 85 -12.12 -7.99 -11.30
CA PRO A 85 -11.06 -7.96 -12.32
C PRO A 85 -10.91 -6.60 -13.03
N ASP A 86 -11.96 -5.78 -13.03
CA ASP A 86 -12.08 -4.50 -13.74
C ASP A 86 -12.66 -3.37 -12.86
N VAL A 87 -12.92 -3.63 -11.58
CA VAL A 87 -13.47 -2.65 -10.63
C VAL A 87 -12.85 -2.86 -9.26
N VAL A 88 -12.43 -1.78 -8.63
CA VAL A 88 -12.06 -1.75 -7.21
C VAL A 88 -12.78 -0.58 -6.53
N ALA A 89 -13.46 -0.86 -5.42
CA ALA A 89 -14.14 0.13 -4.59
C ALA A 89 -13.64 0.01 -3.15
N PHE A 90 -13.27 1.13 -2.53
CA PHE A 90 -12.70 1.16 -1.20
C PHE A 90 -13.04 2.47 -0.48
N ASN A 91 -12.90 2.48 0.84
CA ASN A 91 -13.07 3.68 1.64
C ASN A 91 -11.73 4.22 2.15
N ALA A 92 -11.65 5.54 2.24
CA ALA A 92 -10.54 6.27 2.85
C ALA A 92 -11.02 7.67 3.21
N ASN A 93 -10.53 8.24 4.30
CA ASN A 93 -10.50 9.68 4.50
C ASN A 93 -9.33 10.22 3.65
N HIS A 94 -9.54 10.30 2.34
CA HIS A 94 -8.47 10.66 1.40
C HIS A 94 -8.39 12.18 1.25
N THR A 95 -9.52 12.87 1.13
CA THR A 95 -9.57 14.32 0.99
C THR A 95 -10.54 14.95 1.99
N THR A 96 -10.11 16.03 2.62
CA THR A 96 -10.94 16.83 3.53
C THR A 96 -10.95 18.30 3.12
N ASN A 97 -12.10 18.96 3.30
CA ASN A 97 -12.21 20.42 3.22
C ASN A 97 -12.27 21.06 4.62
N LEU A 98 -12.08 20.28 5.68
CA LEU A 98 -12.09 20.72 7.06
C LEU A 98 -10.66 21.00 7.53
N ARG A 99 -10.41 22.24 7.97
CA ARG A 99 -9.06 22.74 8.31
C ARG A 99 -8.31 21.93 9.38
N ASN A 100 -9.02 21.21 10.25
CA ASN A 100 -8.45 20.51 11.41
C ASN A 100 -8.67 18.99 11.36
N ASP A 101 -9.02 18.43 10.21
CA ASP A 101 -9.06 16.99 10.05
C ASP A 101 -7.63 16.45 9.89
N VAL A 102 -7.10 15.91 10.98
CA VAL A 102 -5.72 15.39 11.08
C VAL A 102 -5.57 13.97 10.52
N PHE A 103 -6.67 13.31 10.15
CA PHE A 103 -6.66 11.93 9.68
C PHE A 103 -6.79 11.82 8.16
N ALA A 104 -7.20 12.90 7.49
CA ALA A 104 -7.25 12.97 6.04
C ALA A 104 -5.86 12.93 5.41
N VAL A 105 -5.74 12.27 4.26
CA VAL A 105 -4.47 12.23 3.51
C VAL A 105 -4.15 13.58 2.85
N TYR A 106 -5.17 14.27 2.33
CA TYR A 106 -5.04 15.55 1.64
C TYR A 106 -6.06 16.58 2.15
N TYR A 107 -5.62 17.83 2.27
CA TYR A 107 -6.48 18.97 2.54
C TYR A 107 -6.74 19.75 1.24
N ASP A 108 -8.01 19.87 0.86
CA ASP A 108 -8.48 20.67 -0.26
C ASP A 108 -9.69 21.52 0.19
N PRO A 109 -9.51 22.84 0.42
CA PRO A 109 -10.57 23.71 0.90
C PRO A 109 -11.73 23.86 -0.11
N ASP A 110 -11.50 23.57 -1.39
CA ASP A 110 -12.48 23.70 -2.45
C ASP A 110 -13.20 22.38 -2.75
N ALA A 111 -12.86 21.29 -2.05
CA ALA A 111 -13.49 20.00 -2.24
C ALA A 111 -14.99 20.03 -1.87
N PRO A 112 -15.89 19.49 -2.71
CA PRO A 112 -17.31 19.43 -2.42
C PRO A 112 -17.60 18.63 -1.14
N SER A 113 -18.54 19.10 -0.31
CA SER A 113 -18.91 18.42 0.94
C SER A 113 -19.37 16.97 0.76
N GLY A 114 -20.01 16.66 -0.37
CA GLY A 114 -20.43 15.29 -0.73
C GLY A 114 -19.29 14.35 -1.17
N ALA A 115 -18.04 14.84 -1.26
CA ALA A 115 -16.88 14.07 -1.67
C ALA A 115 -15.86 13.81 -0.53
N VAL A 116 -16.07 14.40 0.65
CA VAL A 116 -15.15 14.38 1.80
C VAL A 116 -15.76 13.69 3.04
N SER A 117 -16.82 12.94 2.84
CA SER A 117 -17.51 12.19 3.90
C SER A 117 -18.10 10.90 3.34
N ALA A 118 -18.36 9.94 4.20
CA ALA A 118 -18.96 8.67 3.81
C ALA A 118 -20.34 8.89 3.18
N LEU A 119 -20.67 8.08 2.17
CA LEU A 119 -22.06 7.93 1.75
C LEU A 119 -22.90 7.44 2.93
N THR A 120 -24.12 7.96 3.05
CA THR A 120 -25.11 7.39 3.96
C THR A 120 -25.91 6.31 3.22
N LYS A 121 -26.59 5.43 3.95
CA LYS A 121 -27.47 4.42 3.34
C LYS A 121 -28.52 5.01 2.38
N ALA A 122 -29.05 6.19 2.71
CA ALA A 122 -30.02 6.90 1.87
C ALA A 122 -29.41 7.42 0.55
N LEU A 123 -28.09 7.54 0.49
CA LEU A 123 -27.32 7.99 -0.66
C LEU A 123 -26.55 6.83 -1.31
N ALA A 124 -26.94 5.57 -1.05
CA ALA A 124 -26.27 4.43 -1.64
C ALA A 124 -26.25 4.48 -3.17
N ILE A 125 -25.15 4.01 -3.73
CA ILE A 125 -24.92 3.87 -5.17
C ILE A 125 -24.77 2.42 -5.55
N THR A 126 -25.11 2.09 -6.79
CA THR A 126 -24.61 0.86 -7.40
C THR A 126 -23.17 1.09 -7.82
N ILE A 127 -22.25 0.24 -7.33
CA ILE A 127 -20.84 0.28 -7.73
C ILE A 127 -20.77 0.08 -9.26
N PRO A 128 -20.13 1.00 -10.01
CA PRO A 128 -20.05 0.95 -11.46
C PRO A 128 -19.68 -0.42 -12.02
N ASN A 129 -20.34 -0.83 -13.10
CA ASN A 129 -20.20 -2.14 -13.77
C ASN A 129 -20.59 -3.37 -12.92
N THR A 130 -21.25 -3.18 -11.77
CA THR A 130 -21.67 -4.30 -10.90
C THR A 130 -23.16 -4.20 -10.56
N ALA A 131 -23.68 -5.19 -9.83
CA ALA A 131 -25.00 -5.15 -9.19
C ALA A 131 -24.92 -4.78 -7.69
N VAL A 132 -23.71 -4.53 -7.15
CA VAL A 132 -23.49 -4.29 -5.73
C VAL A 132 -23.91 -2.87 -5.38
N THR A 133 -24.76 -2.72 -4.36
CA THR A 133 -25.16 -1.42 -3.83
C THR A 133 -24.43 -1.13 -2.53
N TYR A 134 -23.86 0.06 -2.40
CA TYR A 134 -23.09 0.47 -1.24
C TYR A 134 -23.31 1.97 -0.92
N PRO A 135 -23.38 2.36 0.36
CA PRO A 135 -23.33 1.50 1.54
C PRO A 135 -24.71 0.94 1.92
N ASP A 136 -24.71 -0.17 2.66
CA ASP A 136 -25.92 -0.81 3.18
C ASP A 136 -26.34 -0.27 4.56
N THR A 137 -25.47 0.50 5.21
CA THR A 137 -25.67 1.21 6.46
C THR A 137 -24.99 2.59 6.40
N SER A 138 -25.27 3.46 7.38
CA SER A 138 -24.56 4.72 7.54
C SER A 138 -23.48 4.55 8.60
N TYR A 139 -22.23 4.78 8.23
CA TYR A 139 -21.09 4.64 9.15
C TYR A 139 -20.83 5.93 9.90
N LEU A 140 -20.56 5.81 11.19
CA LEU A 140 -20.36 6.95 12.08
C LEU A 140 -18.96 6.93 12.71
N PHE A 141 -18.44 8.11 13.03
CA PHE A 141 -17.24 8.30 13.84
C PHE A 141 -17.56 9.34 14.91
N GLY A 142 -17.46 8.98 16.20
CA GLY A 142 -17.80 9.89 17.29
C GLY A 142 -19.25 10.42 17.25
N GLY A 143 -20.19 9.63 16.72
CA GLY A 143 -21.60 9.99 16.59
C GLY A 143 -21.95 10.90 15.39
N VAL A 144 -20.97 11.32 14.58
CA VAL A 144 -21.19 12.03 13.31
C VAL A 144 -20.90 11.12 12.12
N ASN A 145 -21.34 11.51 10.92
CA ASN A 145 -21.06 10.74 9.70
C ASN A 145 -19.55 10.54 9.54
N SER A 146 -19.14 9.33 9.16
CA SER A 146 -17.74 9.01 8.93
C SER A 146 -17.10 9.98 7.92
N PRO A 147 -15.86 10.43 8.15
CA PRO A 147 -15.15 11.26 7.19
C PRO A 147 -14.64 10.45 5.97
N ALA A 148 -14.71 9.12 5.99
CA ALA A 148 -14.15 8.30 4.94
C ALA A 148 -15.09 8.12 3.74
N GLU A 149 -14.79 8.81 2.65
CA GLU A 149 -15.45 8.68 1.35
C GLU A 149 -15.15 7.34 0.67
N THR A 150 -16.03 6.98 -0.28
CA THR A 150 -15.87 5.80 -1.14
C THR A 150 -15.24 6.21 -2.46
N ILE A 151 -14.10 5.62 -2.79
CA ILE A 151 -13.39 5.80 -4.06
C ILE A 151 -13.52 4.53 -4.89
N VAL A 152 -13.91 4.69 -6.16
CA VAL A 152 -14.06 3.59 -7.13
C VAL A 152 -13.18 3.85 -8.35
N PHE A 153 -12.33 2.89 -8.70
CA PHE A 153 -11.73 2.82 -10.02
C PHE A 153 -12.40 1.71 -10.82
N PHE A 154 -12.78 2.00 -12.06
CA PHE A 154 -13.41 1.01 -12.94
C PHE A 154 -13.03 1.21 -14.40
N PHE A 155 -13.01 0.10 -15.13
CA PHE A 155 -12.73 0.08 -16.57
C PHE A 155 -14.02 -0.11 -17.35
N ARG A 156 -14.25 0.71 -18.38
CA ARG A 156 -15.43 0.57 -19.24
C ARG A 156 -15.00 0.52 -20.70
N PRO A 157 -15.63 -0.28 -21.58
CA PRO A 157 -15.33 -0.24 -23.01
C PRO A 157 -15.40 1.20 -23.56
N ASP A 158 -14.38 1.62 -24.31
CA ASP A 158 -14.34 2.95 -24.94
C ASP A 158 -15.19 2.95 -26.22
N THR A 159 -16.41 3.47 -26.11
CA THR A 159 -17.32 3.57 -27.26
C THR A 159 -17.03 4.76 -28.18
N THR A 160 -15.99 5.55 -27.88
CA THR A 160 -15.59 6.68 -28.75
C THR A 160 -14.59 6.27 -29.82
N THR A 161 -14.04 5.05 -29.73
CA THR A 161 -13.17 4.47 -30.75
C THR A 161 -13.92 3.37 -31.49
N SER A 162 -13.43 3.00 -32.68
CA SER A 162 -13.99 1.87 -33.44
C SER A 162 -13.51 0.51 -32.92
N ARG A 163 -12.65 0.49 -31.88
CA ARG A 163 -12.10 -0.72 -31.30
C ARG A 163 -13.06 -1.31 -30.28
N THR A 164 -13.19 -2.63 -30.27
CA THR A 164 -14.04 -3.35 -29.31
C THR A 164 -13.29 -3.84 -28.08
N ASP A 165 -11.96 -3.75 -28.10
CA ASP A 165 -11.05 -4.21 -27.04
C ASP A 165 -10.39 -3.05 -26.28
N ASP A 166 -10.86 -1.83 -26.51
CA ASP A 166 -10.37 -0.60 -25.89
C ASP A 166 -11.24 -0.18 -24.70
N TYR A 167 -10.59 0.36 -23.68
CA TYR A 167 -11.18 0.69 -22.39
C TYR A 167 -10.78 2.10 -21.94
N VAL A 168 -11.68 2.67 -21.15
CA VAL A 168 -11.50 3.91 -20.43
C VAL A 168 -11.40 3.60 -18.94
N ILE A 169 -10.45 4.24 -18.27
CA ILE A 169 -10.33 4.21 -16.81
C ILE A 169 -11.10 5.40 -16.25
N TYR A 170 -12.02 5.12 -15.34
CA TYR A 170 -12.73 6.13 -14.59
C TYR A 170 -12.38 6.05 -13.11
N ARG A 171 -12.38 7.21 -12.46
CA ARG A 171 -12.36 7.36 -11.01
C ARG A 171 -13.68 7.98 -10.58
N GLN A 172 -14.29 7.47 -9.52
CA GLN A 172 -15.49 8.06 -8.95
C GLN A 172 -15.32 8.17 -7.44
N VAL A 173 -15.67 9.33 -6.88
CA VAL A 173 -15.76 9.54 -5.43
C VAL A 173 -17.22 9.69 -5.06
N ASN A 174 -17.70 8.84 -4.15
CA ASN A 174 -19.08 8.81 -3.70
C ASN A 174 -20.07 8.85 -4.89
N ARG A 175 -21.06 9.74 -4.81
CA ARG A 175 -22.05 10.01 -5.86
C ARG A 175 -21.60 11.02 -6.91
N GLY A 176 -20.34 11.46 -6.86
CA GLY A 176 -19.76 12.34 -7.87
C GLY A 176 -19.87 11.72 -9.26
N ALA A 177 -19.89 12.56 -10.28
CA ALA A 177 -19.79 12.08 -11.66
C ALA A 177 -18.44 11.37 -11.85
N PRO A 178 -18.39 10.21 -12.54
CA PRO A 178 -17.12 9.57 -12.84
C PRO A 178 -16.19 10.48 -13.66
N GLU A 179 -14.97 10.62 -13.18
CA GLU A 179 -13.90 11.41 -13.79
C GLU A 179 -13.05 10.54 -14.71
N LEU A 180 -12.76 11.05 -15.90
CA LEU A 180 -11.90 10.38 -16.86
C LEU A 180 -10.44 10.39 -16.38
N VAL A 181 -9.85 9.21 -16.19
CA VAL A 181 -8.43 9.07 -15.82
C VAL A 181 -7.56 8.87 -17.06
N ALA A 182 -7.92 7.90 -17.91
CA ALA A 182 -7.14 7.59 -19.11
C ALA A 182 -8.00 6.85 -20.16
N ARG A 183 -7.59 6.98 -21.43
CA ARG A 183 -8.14 6.27 -22.61
C ARG A 183 -7.06 5.48 -23.33
N ASN A 184 -7.44 4.76 -24.39
CA ASN A 184 -6.53 3.93 -25.19
C ASN A 184 -5.88 2.84 -24.33
N ILE A 185 -6.69 2.18 -23.50
CA ILE A 185 -6.27 1.14 -22.57
C ILE A 185 -6.82 -0.20 -23.03
N LEU A 186 -5.94 -1.15 -23.25
CA LEU A 186 -6.24 -2.53 -23.58
C LEU A 186 -6.01 -3.42 -22.36
N LYS A 187 -6.73 -4.54 -22.30
CA LYS A 187 -6.45 -5.61 -21.34
C LYS A 187 -5.11 -6.25 -21.69
N THR A 188 -4.21 -6.36 -20.72
CA THR A 188 -2.93 -7.06 -20.91
C THR A 188 -3.20 -8.56 -21.11
N PRO A 189 -2.64 -9.20 -22.16
CA PRO A 189 -2.90 -10.61 -22.44
C PRO A 189 -2.59 -11.53 -21.25
N GLY A 190 -3.56 -12.36 -20.87
CA GLY A 190 -3.39 -13.36 -19.81
C GLY A 190 -3.53 -12.83 -18.38
N THR A 191 -3.86 -11.55 -18.18
CA THR A 191 -4.06 -10.96 -16.85
C THR A 191 -5.34 -10.14 -16.77
N ASP A 192 -5.93 -10.04 -15.59
CA ASP A 192 -6.98 -9.04 -15.30
C ASP A 192 -6.38 -7.65 -15.05
N PHE A 193 -7.19 -6.60 -15.14
CA PHE A 193 -6.72 -5.23 -14.85
C PHE A 193 -6.29 -5.12 -13.39
N PHE A 194 -7.05 -5.75 -12.49
CA PHE A 194 -6.70 -5.93 -11.09
C PHE A 194 -6.49 -7.40 -10.75
N GLU A 195 -5.34 -7.72 -10.17
CA GLU A 195 -5.09 -8.99 -9.49
C GLU A 195 -4.83 -8.71 -8.01
N TYR A 196 -5.38 -9.55 -7.12
CA TYR A 196 -5.36 -9.32 -5.69
C TYR A 196 -4.41 -10.29 -4.99
N TYR A 197 -3.76 -9.81 -3.93
CA TYR A 197 -2.90 -10.62 -3.08
C TYR A 197 -3.46 -10.60 -1.66
N VAL A 198 -3.74 -11.78 -1.12
CA VAL A 198 -4.34 -11.97 0.20
C VAL A 198 -3.31 -12.48 1.19
N LEU A 199 -3.48 -12.14 2.46
CA LEU A 199 -2.74 -12.71 3.58
C LEU A 199 -3.15 -14.17 3.76
N VAL A 200 -2.17 -15.06 3.83
CA VAL A 200 -2.34 -16.47 4.14
C VAL A 200 -1.51 -16.78 5.36
N THR A 201 -2.18 -17.21 6.44
CA THR A 201 -1.56 -17.63 7.68
C THR A 201 -1.60 -19.16 7.74
N PRO A 202 -0.47 -19.86 7.47
CA PRO A 202 -0.43 -21.32 7.58
C PRO A 202 -0.56 -21.76 9.04
N ALA A 203 -1.01 -22.99 9.28
CA ALA A 203 -1.10 -23.56 10.63
C ALA A 203 0.26 -23.65 11.36
N SER A 204 1.35 -23.70 10.58
CA SER A 204 2.72 -23.61 11.07
C SER A 204 3.55 -22.81 10.07
N GLY A 205 4.09 -21.66 10.48
CA GLY A 205 4.94 -20.79 9.67
C GLY A 205 4.51 -19.32 9.67
N GLU A 206 5.35 -18.47 9.09
CA GLU A 206 5.10 -17.03 8.99
C GLU A 206 3.95 -16.71 8.03
N PRO A 207 3.12 -15.69 8.33
CA PRO A 207 2.13 -15.19 7.39
C PRO A 207 2.78 -14.74 6.09
N THR A 208 2.21 -15.15 4.96
CA THR A 208 2.71 -14.76 3.62
C THR A 208 1.58 -14.13 2.81
N THR A 209 1.93 -13.54 1.67
CA THR A 209 0.92 -13.07 0.70
C THR A 209 0.88 -13.99 -0.51
N GLN A 210 -0.32 -14.37 -0.93
CA GLN A 210 -0.55 -15.20 -2.10
C GLN A 210 -1.49 -14.51 -3.08
N ARG A 211 -1.26 -14.68 -4.39
CA ARG A 211 -2.18 -14.19 -5.42
C ARG A 211 -3.51 -14.95 -5.33
N LEU A 212 -4.60 -14.21 -5.25
CA LEU A 212 -5.95 -14.74 -5.30
C LEU A 212 -6.28 -15.23 -6.73
N PRO A 213 -6.77 -16.48 -6.91
CA PRO A 213 -7.21 -16.96 -8.21
C PRO A 213 -8.36 -16.15 -8.78
N ALA A 214 -8.37 -15.92 -10.11
CA ALA A 214 -9.41 -15.14 -10.78
C ALA A 214 -10.82 -15.75 -10.65
N ALA A 215 -10.91 -17.08 -10.48
CA ALA A 215 -12.19 -17.78 -10.25
C ALA A 215 -12.82 -17.46 -8.88
N GLU A 216 -12.07 -16.85 -7.97
CA GLU A 216 -12.55 -16.44 -6.65
C GLU A 216 -12.96 -14.96 -6.62
N LEU A 217 -12.85 -14.25 -7.75
CA LEU A 217 -13.32 -12.88 -7.92
C LEU A 217 -14.76 -12.86 -8.47
N PRO A 218 -15.56 -11.83 -8.14
CA PRO A 218 -15.20 -10.72 -7.26
C PRO A 218 -15.30 -11.08 -5.76
N LEU A 219 -14.50 -10.42 -4.94
CA LEU A 219 -14.74 -10.34 -3.50
C LEU A 219 -15.61 -9.11 -3.20
N VAL A 220 -16.57 -9.27 -2.29
CA VAL A 220 -17.49 -8.20 -1.88
C VAL A 220 -17.61 -8.22 -0.36
N HIS A 221 -17.52 -7.06 0.27
CA HIS A 221 -17.87 -6.92 1.68
C HIS A 221 -19.41 -7.00 1.78
N SER A 222 -19.90 -8.15 2.19
CA SER A 222 -21.34 -8.49 2.13
C SER A 222 -22.08 -8.33 3.45
N VAL A 223 -21.36 -8.01 4.53
CA VAL A 223 -21.90 -7.77 5.86
C VAL A 223 -21.89 -6.27 6.13
N PRO A 224 -22.94 -5.68 6.74
CA PRO A 224 -22.99 -4.23 6.91
C PRO A 224 -21.89 -3.65 7.79
N ILE A 225 -21.49 -4.37 8.83
CA ILE A 225 -20.52 -3.91 9.82
C ILE A 225 -19.27 -4.77 9.73
N HIS A 226 -18.15 -4.14 9.40
CA HIS A 226 -16.83 -4.78 9.39
C HIS A 226 -16.45 -5.25 10.80
N GLY A 227 -15.87 -6.44 10.91
CA GLY A 227 -15.45 -7.03 12.18
C GLY A 227 -16.61 -7.49 13.08
N SER A 228 -17.86 -7.42 12.61
CA SER A 228 -19.00 -7.98 13.33
C SER A 228 -18.93 -9.52 13.37
N PRO A 229 -19.62 -10.20 14.29
CA PRO A 229 -19.63 -11.67 14.33
C PRO A 229 -20.14 -12.35 13.05
N ALA A 230 -20.90 -11.62 12.22
CA ALA A 230 -21.37 -12.10 10.92
C ALA A 230 -20.30 -11.97 9.81
N ASP A 231 -19.29 -11.12 10.03
CA ASP A 231 -18.17 -10.87 9.13
C ASP A 231 -17.09 -11.94 9.30
N THR A 232 -17.40 -13.15 8.83
CA THR A 232 -16.50 -14.31 8.96
C THR A 232 -16.48 -15.15 7.67
N GLY A 233 -15.49 -16.03 7.54
CA GLY A 233 -15.38 -16.96 6.41
C GLY A 233 -15.28 -16.25 5.07
N SER A 234 -16.23 -16.51 4.16
CA SER A 234 -16.25 -15.89 2.83
C SER A 234 -16.58 -14.39 2.86
N ALA A 235 -17.30 -13.90 3.87
CA ALA A 235 -17.65 -12.49 3.99
C ALA A 235 -16.43 -11.62 4.31
N ALA A 236 -15.62 -12.05 5.28
CA ALA A 236 -14.38 -11.37 5.70
C ALA A 236 -13.18 -11.61 4.78
N LYS A 237 -13.35 -12.42 3.72
CA LYS A 237 -12.23 -12.77 2.82
C LYS A 237 -11.65 -11.53 2.13
N ILE A 238 -12.50 -10.54 1.84
CA ILE A 238 -12.07 -9.27 1.24
C ILE A 238 -11.10 -8.50 2.15
N ASP A 239 -11.21 -8.65 3.47
CA ASP A 239 -10.37 -7.97 4.47
C ASP A 239 -8.97 -8.59 4.59
N SER A 240 -8.77 -9.77 4.00
CA SER A 240 -7.46 -10.41 3.90
C SER A 240 -6.59 -9.82 2.78
N VAL A 241 -7.12 -8.97 1.90
CA VAL A 241 -6.35 -8.36 0.81
C VAL A 241 -5.26 -7.44 1.38
N ARG A 242 -4.02 -7.58 0.90
CA ARG A 242 -2.83 -6.81 1.33
C ARG A 242 -2.15 -6.06 0.19
N ALA A 243 -2.40 -6.47 -1.05
CA ALA A 243 -1.88 -5.75 -2.21
C ALA A 243 -2.76 -5.96 -3.44
N ILE A 244 -2.73 -4.99 -4.34
CA ILE A 244 -3.40 -5.02 -5.63
C ILE A 244 -2.35 -4.80 -6.72
N ARG A 245 -2.28 -5.71 -7.68
CA ARG A 245 -1.48 -5.53 -8.89
C ARG A 245 -2.37 -4.96 -9.98
N ILE A 246 -1.92 -3.84 -10.54
CA ILE A 246 -2.57 -3.17 -11.66
C ILE A 246 -1.81 -3.54 -12.93
N ASN A 247 -2.50 -4.13 -13.92
CA ASN A 247 -1.93 -4.50 -15.22
C ASN A 247 -2.61 -3.70 -16.33
N LEU A 248 -1.86 -2.85 -17.04
CA LEU A 248 -2.40 -2.03 -18.13
C LEU A 248 -1.58 -2.24 -19.41
N THR A 249 -2.26 -2.27 -20.56
CA THR A 249 -1.61 -2.11 -21.85
C THR A 249 -2.13 -0.84 -22.51
N GLY A 250 -1.26 0.13 -22.81
CA GLY A 250 -1.64 1.36 -23.51
C GLY A 250 -1.37 1.23 -25.00
N THR A 251 -2.23 1.83 -25.82
CA THR A 251 -2.07 1.89 -27.27
C THR A 251 -1.97 3.34 -27.77
N ASN A 252 -1.41 3.55 -28.96
CA ASN A 252 -1.40 4.84 -29.66
C ASN A 252 -2.73 5.16 -30.38
N GLY A 253 -3.79 4.39 -30.12
CA GLY A 253 -5.13 4.56 -30.70
C GLY A 253 -5.28 4.03 -32.13
N LEU A 254 -4.21 3.48 -32.72
CA LEU A 254 -4.24 2.89 -34.06
C LEU A 254 -4.40 1.36 -33.99
N THR A 255 -4.76 0.75 -35.12
CA THR A 255 -4.91 -0.71 -35.29
C THR A 255 -3.97 -1.23 -36.37
N GLY A 256 -3.61 -2.52 -36.32
CA GLY A 256 -2.87 -3.18 -37.40
C GLY A 256 -1.38 -2.80 -37.44
N PRO A 257 -0.75 -2.66 -38.62
CA PRO A 257 0.70 -2.43 -38.73
C PRO A 257 1.21 -1.14 -38.04
N GLU A 258 0.32 -0.17 -37.83
CA GLU A 258 0.63 1.12 -37.20
C GLU A 258 0.38 1.13 -35.69
N GLU A 259 -0.22 0.06 -35.16
CA GLU A 259 -0.49 -0.07 -33.74
C GLU A 259 0.80 -0.17 -32.93
N ARG A 260 0.85 0.59 -31.84
CA ARG A 260 1.95 0.56 -30.88
C ARG A 260 1.38 0.34 -29.50
N GLN A 261 1.72 -0.79 -28.90
CA GLN A 261 1.32 -1.12 -27.55
C GLN A 261 2.49 -1.09 -26.56
N ARG A 262 2.18 -0.74 -25.31
CA ARG A 262 3.09 -0.84 -24.18
C ARG A 262 2.35 -1.35 -22.95
N SER A 263 2.83 -2.45 -22.39
CA SER A 263 2.30 -3.02 -21.16
C SER A 263 3.11 -2.57 -19.95
N VAL A 264 2.43 -2.30 -18.86
CA VAL A 264 2.98 -1.92 -17.56
C VAL A 264 2.24 -2.67 -16.47
N SER A 265 2.96 -3.09 -15.43
CA SER A 265 2.40 -3.73 -14.25
C SER A 265 2.98 -3.11 -13.00
N ARG A 266 2.14 -2.88 -11.99
CA ARG A 266 2.57 -2.33 -10.70
C ARG A 266 1.83 -3.02 -9.57
N LEU A 267 2.58 -3.60 -8.64
CA LEU A 267 2.04 -4.06 -7.35
C LEU A 267 1.97 -2.88 -6.37
N VAL A 268 0.77 -2.60 -5.88
CA VAL A 268 0.48 -1.59 -4.87
C VAL A 268 0.18 -2.31 -3.55
N ARG A 269 1.05 -2.15 -2.56
CA ARG A 269 0.77 -2.62 -1.19
C ARG A 269 -0.26 -1.70 -0.55
N LEU A 270 -1.14 -2.27 0.26
CA LEU A 270 -2.19 -1.56 0.98
C LEU A 270 -1.76 -1.44 2.45
N PRO A 271 -1.06 -0.36 2.84
CA PRO A 271 -0.43 -0.28 4.16
C PRO A 271 -1.44 -0.25 5.31
N ASN A 272 -2.64 0.27 5.09
CA ASN A 272 -3.66 0.32 6.13
C ASN A 272 -4.59 -0.90 6.11
N ALA A 273 -4.56 -1.73 5.06
CA ALA A 273 -5.41 -2.90 4.96
C ALA A 273 -4.93 -4.00 5.92
N GLY A 274 -5.82 -4.44 6.80
CA GLY A 274 -5.47 -5.42 7.81
C GLY A 274 -4.70 -4.87 9.00
N LEU A 275 -4.72 -3.55 9.22
CA LEU A 275 -4.61 -2.98 10.56
C LEU A 275 -5.89 -3.32 11.36
N ALA A 276 -6.25 -4.61 11.40
CA ALA A 276 -7.45 -5.13 12.03
C ALA A 276 -7.35 -5.15 13.57
N VAL A 277 -6.24 -4.64 14.08
CA VAL A 277 -6.09 -4.25 15.47
C VAL A 277 -5.44 -2.89 15.42
N LYS A 278 -6.22 -1.83 15.17
CA LYS A 278 -5.99 -0.62 15.96
C LYS A 278 -6.23 -1.10 17.39
N ARG A 279 -5.18 -1.59 18.04
CA ARG A 279 -5.13 -1.66 19.48
C ARG A 279 -5.19 -0.18 19.83
N THR A 280 -6.39 0.31 20.08
CA THR A 280 -6.57 1.58 20.75
C THR A 280 -5.86 1.33 22.06
N CYS A 281 -4.63 1.82 22.15
CA CYS A 281 -3.88 1.69 23.38
C CYS A 281 -4.72 2.44 24.41
N GLY A 282 -5.14 1.71 25.42
CA GLY A 282 -6.05 2.21 26.40
C GLY A 282 -5.32 3.04 27.45
N ASP A 283 -5.69 2.83 28.70
CA ASP A 283 -5.03 3.49 29.82
C ASP A 283 -3.72 2.77 30.18
N GLU A 284 -3.05 3.20 31.25
CA GLU A 284 -1.84 2.53 31.75
C GLU A 284 -2.10 1.04 32.02
N PRO A 285 -1.29 0.11 31.49
CA PRO A 285 -1.58 -1.32 31.55
C PRO A 285 -1.55 -1.86 33.00
N LEU A 286 -2.46 -2.77 33.30
CA LEU A 286 -2.57 -3.44 34.60
C LEU A 286 -1.79 -4.75 34.61
N LEU A 287 -0.66 -4.77 35.32
CA LEU A 287 0.17 -5.96 35.47
C LEU A 287 -0.53 -7.04 36.33
N GLY A 288 -0.92 -6.72 37.57
CA GLY A 288 -1.65 -7.65 38.45
C GLY A 288 -0.98 -9.00 38.78
N THR A 289 0.27 -9.21 38.36
CA THR A 289 1.13 -10.34 38.71
C THR A 289 2.42 -9.86 39.39
N GLY A 290 3.02 -10.71 40.21
CA GLY A 290 4.35 -10.49 40.77
C GLY A 290 5.47 -11.04 39.87
N LEU A 291 6.69 -10.57 40.12
CA LEU A 291 7.93 -11.14 39.58
C LEU A 291 8.64 -11.95 40.67
N VAL A 292 8.94 -13.22 40.39
CA VAL A 292 9.70 -14.09 41.29
C VAL A 292 11.09 -14.33 40.73
N ALA A 293 12.12 -14.09 41.54
CA ALA A 293 13.52 -14.33 41.20
C ALA A 293 14.11 -15.41 42.11
N SER A 294 14.78 -16.41 41.54
CA SER A 294 15.38 -17.52 42.29
C SER A 294 16.75 -17.90 41.75
N VAL A 295 17.68 -18.31 42.63
CA VAL A 295 18.98 -18.82 42.20
C VAL A 295 18.79 -20.17 41.51
N GLY A 296 19.42 -20.34 40.36
CA GLY A 296 19.50 -21.61 39.63
C GLY A 296 20.92 -21.94 39.22
N THR A 297 21.05 -23.06 38.52
CA THR A 297 22.32 -23.50 37.93
C THR A 297 22.14 -23.68 36.43
N GLY A 298 22.92 -22.93 35.65
CA GLY A 298 22.94 -22.99 34.20
C GLY A 298 23.84 -24.10 33.65
N PRO A 299 23.93 -24.22 32.32
CA PRO A 299 24.85 -25.15 31.65
C PRO A 299 26.29 -24.96 32.16
N GLY A 300 26.94 -26.06 32.55
CA GLY A 300 28.32 -26.03 33.06
C GLY A 300 28.46 -25.66 34.54
N GLY A 301 27.36 -25.60 35.32
CA GLY A 301 27.42 -25.36 36.76
C GLY A 301 27.49 -23.88 37.17
N VAL A 302 27.37 -22.96 36.20
CA VAL A 302 27.43 -21.52 36.42
C VAL A 302 26.16 -21.06 37.14
N PRO A 303 26.26 -20.23 38.20
CA PRO A 303 25.08 -19.69 38.86
C PRO A 303 24.30 -18.76 37.93
N VAL A 304 22.98 -18.84 37.99
CA VAL A 304 22.05 -18.00 37.23
C VAL A 304 20.93 -17.50 38.12
N VAL A 305 20.17 -16.52 37.66
CA VAL A 305 18.88 -16.16 38.27
C VAL A 305 17.75 -16.53 37.32
N ASN A 306 16.82 -17.37 37.80
CA ASN A 306 15.58 -17.70 37.11
C ASN A 306 14.49 -16.71 37.52
N LEU A 307 13.97 -15.97 36.53
CA LEU A 307 12.84 -15.07 36.64
C LEU A 307 11.58 -15.75 36.15
N THR A 308 10.49 -15.64 36.91
CA THR A 308 9.18 -16.18 36.54
C THR A 308 8.05 -15.20 36.87
N TRP A 309 7.08 -15.06 35.98
CA TRP A 309 5.89 -14.23 36.17
C TRP A 309 4.70 -14.77 35.35
N GLY A 310 3.48 -14.39 35.75
CA GLY A 310 2.25 -14.72 35.04
C GLY A 310 1.93 -13.74 33.90
N ALA A 311 0.85 -14.00 33.16
CA ALA A 311 0.29 -13.00 32.27
C ALA A 311 -0.25 -11.81 33.06
N ALA A 312 -0.16 -10.63 32.46
CA ALA A 312 -0.77 -9.42 32.96
C ALA A 312 -2.30 -9.54 32.94
N VAL A 313 -2.96 -8.79 33.81
CA VAL A 313 -4.43 -8.72 33.81
C VAL A 313 -4.91 -8.23 32.45
N ASP A 314 -4.27 -7.21 31.89
CA ASP A 314 -4.62 -6.66 30.56
C ASP A 314 -4.01 -7.43 29.38
N GLU A 315 -3.27 -8.52 29.64
CA GLU A 315 -2.90 -9.45 28.56
C GLU A 315 -4.02 -10.46 28.28
N THR A 316 -4.64 -10.98 29.35
CA THR A 316 -5.63 -12.09 29.27
C THR A 316 -7.06 -11.67 29.58
N GLY A 317 -7.25 -10.44 30.02
CA GLY A 317 -8.51 -9.76 30.27
C GLY A 317 -8.36 -8.26 30.00
N GLY A 318 -9.21 -7.44 30.62
CA GLY A 318 -9.13 -5.98 30.48
C GLY A 318 -9.15 -5.50 29.03
N GLU A 319 -8.26 -4.58 28.68
CA GLU A 319 -8.15 -3.98 27.35
C GLU A 319 -7.43 -4.88 26.32
N GLY A 320 -6.73 -5.92 26.76
CA GLY A 320 -6.12 -6.92 25.87
C GLY A 320 -4.97 -6.37 25.02
N ASP A 321 -4.32 -5.29 25.46
CA ASP A 321 -3.41 -4.49 24.65
C ASP A 321 -1.93 -4.57 25.05
N VAL A 322 -1.59 -5.35 26.07
CA VAL A 322 -0.20 -5.65 26.46
C VAL A 322 0.58 -6.27 25.29
N VAL A 323 1.68 -5.65 24.90
CA VAL A 323 2.56 -6.10 23.80
C VAL A 323 3.84 -6.77 24.31
N SER A 324 4.33 -6.38 25.49
CA SER A 324 5.58 -6.91 26.03
C SER A 324 5.76 -6.65 27.53
N TYR A 325 6.79 -7.25 28.10
CA TYR A 325 7.22 -7.11 29.48
C TYR A 325 8.61 -6.52 29.55
N VAL A 326 8.73 -5.38 30.21
CA VAL A 326 10.00 -4.70 30.40
C VAL A 326 10.56 -5.09 31.77
N ILE A 327 11.81 -5.52 31.80
CA ILE A 327 12.50 -5.97 33.01
C ILE A 327 13.69 -5.06 33.27
N TRP A 328 13.82 -4.61 34.50
CA TRP A 328 15.02 -3.93 35.01
C TRP A 328 15.77 -4.85 35.97
N ARG A 329 17.07 -4.60 36.07
CA ARG A 329 17.98 -5.29 36.96
C ARG A 329 18.93 -4.27 37.57
N ARG A 330 19.12 -4.36 38.88
CA ARG A 330 20.14 -3.58 39.60
C ARG A 330 20.77 -4.40 40.72
N LEU A 331 21.91 -3.95 41.21
CA LEU A 331 22.46 -4.46 42.46
C LEU A 331 21.60 -3.99 43.63
N GLN A 332 21.55 -4.78 44.69
CA GLN A 332 20.84 -4.43 45.91
C GLN A 332 21.38 -3.14 46.54
N SER A 333 22.69 -2.88 46.37
CA SER A 333 23.38 -1.68 46.85
C SER A 333 23.05 -0.41 46.07
N GLU A 334 22.49 -0.54 44.86
CA GLU A 334 22.10 0.59 44.01
C GLU A 334 20.69 1.06 44.37
N SER A 335 20.38 2.35 44.18
CA SER A 335 19.05 2.90 44.43
C SER A 335 18.23 3.16 43.18
N ASP A 336 18.90 3.29 42.03
CA ASP A 336 18.28 3.55 40.72
C ASP A 336 18.24 2.28 39.87
N TRP A 337 17.24 2.17 38.99
CA TRP A 337 17.08 1.04 38.08
C TRP A 337 17.87 1.22 36.77
N GLY A 338 18.22 2.45 36.40
CA GLY A 338 18.88 2.74 35.13
C GLY A 338 18.04 2.33 33.91
N ASP A 339 18.71 1.91 32.84
CA ASP A 339 18.04 1.48 31.61
C ASP A 339 17.38 0.09 31.75
N PRO A 340 16.30 -0.17 31.00
CA PRO A 340 15.72 -1.51 30.92
C PRO A 340 16.76 -2.57 30.56
N TYR A 341 16.77 -3.65 31.32
CA TYR A 341 17.65 -4.79 31.09
C TYR A 341 17.14 -5.66 29.93
N LEU A 342 15.82 -5.91 29.86
CA LEU A 342 15.20 -6.75 28.84
C LEU A 342 13.81 -6.24 28.45
N ASN A 343 13.37 -6.60 27.24
CA ASN A 343 11.99 -6.46 26.81
C ASN A 343 11.55 -7.79 26.15
N ILE A 344 10.53 -8.45 26.72
CA ILE A 344 10.09 -9.79 26.33
C ILE A 344 8.67 -9.70 25.76
N PRO A 345 8.42 -10.11 24.51
CA PRO A 345 7.08 -10.05 23.91
C PRO A 345 6.03 -10.83 24.71
N ALA A 346 4.81 -10.28 24.78
CA ALA A 346 3.65 -10.92 25.39
C ALA A 346 3.01 -11.97 24.46
N GLY A 347 2.15 -12.85 24.99
CA GLY A 347 1.44 -13.90 24.27
C GLY A 347 1.89 -15.34 24.58
N ALA A 348 2.74 -15.55 25.59
CA ALA A 348 3.32 -16.86 25.90
C ALA A 348 3.44 -17.16 27.41
N ALA A 349 2.39 -16.91 28.18
CA ALA A 349 2.37 -17.22 29.62
C ALA A 349 2.28 -18.74 29.92
N PRO A 350 2.89 -19.25 31.01
CA PRO A 350 3.70 -18.53 32.00
C PRO A 350 5.07 -18.13 31.44
N TYR A 351 5.59 -17.00 31.89
CA TYR A 351 6.85 -16.47 31.42
C TYR A 351 8.02 -16.92 32.29
N VAL A 352 9.13 -17.24 31.63
CA VAL A 352 10.38 -17.65 32.28
C VAL A 352 11.55 -17.00 31.55
N TYR A 353 12.50 -16.46 32.30
CA TYR A 353 13.77 -15.97 31.77
C TYR A 353 14.94 -16.36 32.69
N GLN A 354 16.08 -16.70 32.11
CA GLN A 354 17.29 -17.07 32.85
C GLN A 354 18.37 -16.01 32.64
N ASP A 355 18.67 -15.23 33.68
CA ASP A 355 19.79 -14.29 33.69
C ASP A 355 21.08 -15.02 34.07
N ALA A 356 21.92 -15.26 33.07
CA ALA A 356 23.25 -15.85 33.24
C ALA A 356 24.36 -14.80 33.40
N ALA A 357 24.04 -13.50 33.31
CA ALA A 357 24.99 -12.41 33.43
C ALA A 357 25.05 -11.88 34.87
N VAL A 358 25.15 -12.82 35.83
CA VAL A 358 25.18 -12.55 37.28
C VAL A 358 26.55 -12.92 37.86
N VAL A 359 26.96 -12.23 38.91
CA VAL A 359 28.28 -12.38 39.52
C VAL A 359 28.16 -13.01 40.91
N SER A 360 28.94 -14.06 41.20
CA SER A 360 29.00 -14.69 42.53
C SER A 360 29.40 -13.69 43.62
N GLY A 361 28.71 -13.76 44.76
CA GLY A 361 28.87 -12.85 45.88
C GLY A 361 28.02 -11.57 45.78
N GLU A 362 27.46 -11.24 44.62
CA GLU A 362 26.57 -10.09 44.44
C GLU A 362 25.12 -10.43 44.79
N SER A 363 24.35 -9.40 45.14
CA SER A 363 22.90 -9.53 45.36
C SER A 363 22.14 -8.65 44.38
N TYR A 364 21.18 -9.24 43.67
CA TYR A 364 20.39 -8.59 42.63
C TYR A 364 18.93 -8.42 43.05
N VAL A 365 18.32 -7.36 42.53
CA VAL A 365 16.87 -7.12 42.58
C VAL A 365 16.41 -6.85 41.15
N TYR A 366 15.24 -7.36 40.80
CA TYR A 366 14.63 -7.19 39.48
C TYR A 366 13.29 -6.46 39.61
N ALA A 367 12.91 -5.73 38.57
CA ALA A 367 11.59 -5.13 38.44
C ALA A 367 10.96 -5.53 37.10
N LEU A 368 9.64 -5.62 37.08
CA LEU A 368 8.83 -5.97 35.92
C LEU A 368 7.74 -4.94 35.71
N ALA A 369 7.52 -4.53 34.46
CA ALA A 369 6.32 -3.83 34.02
C ALA A 369 5.71 -4.53 32.80
N ALA A 370 4.39 -4.46 32.67
CA ALA A 370 3.72 -4.67 31.39
C ALA A 370 3.81 -3.38 30.57
N GLN A 371 3.99 -3.54 29.26
CA GLN A 371 3.97 -2.46 28.27
C GLN A 371 2.81 -2.70 27.31
N ASP A 372 2.00 -1.67 27.08
CA ASP A 372 0.92 -1.66 26.09
C ASP A 372 1.48 -1.27 24.70
N CYS A 373 0.60 -0.99 23.74
CA CYS A 373 1.02 -0.52 22.43
C CYS A 373 1.47 0.96 22.40
N THR A 374 1.48 1.66 23.53
CA THR A 374 2.16 2.95 23.72
C THR A 374 3.51 2.75 24.44
N PRO A 375 4.28 3.83 24.67
CA PRO A 375 5.44 3.77 25.57
C PRO A 375 5.09 3.67 27.06
N LEU A 376 3.80 3.61 27.45
CA LEU A 376 3.39 3.54 28.84
C LEU A 376 3.72 2.18 29.45
N LEU A 377 3.96 2.19 30.75
CA LEU A 377 4.36 1.04 31.54
C LEU A 377 3.45 0.95 32.74
N SER A 378 3.09 -0.27 33.12
CA SER A 378 2.40 -0.53 34.38
C SER A 378 3.25 -0.11 35.58
N GLN A 379 2.61 0.00 36.75
CA GLN A 379 3.32 -0.01 38.02
C GLN A 379 4.31 -1.20 38.12
N LEU A 380 5.53 -0.91 38.60
CA LEU A 380 6.59 -1.91 38.73
C LEU A 380 6.25 -2.97 39.79
N ALA A 381 6.34 -4.24 39.41
CA ALA A 381 6.44 -5.37 40.34
C ALA A 381 7.91 -5.65 40.65
N ILE A 382 8.31 -5.50 41.91
CA ILE A 382 9.69 -5.71 42.37
C ILE A 382 9.84 -7.12 42.93
N SER A 383 10.90 -7.83 42.53
CA SER A 383 11.20 -9.18 43.00
C SER A 383 11.73 -9.18 44.43
N ASN A 384 11.81 -10.37 45.03
CA ASN A 384 12.70 -10.62 46.17
C ASN A 384 14.17 -10.38 45.78
N VAL A 385 15.01 -10.10 46.80
CA VAL A 385 16.47 -10.05 46.64
C VAL A 385 16.99 -11.46 46.41
N VAL A 386 17.96 -11.60 45.50
CA VAL A 386 18.63 -12.86 45.21
C VAL A 386 20.14 -12.69 45.35
N THR A 387 20.74 -13.41 46.30
CA THR A 387 22.20 -13.44 46.50
C THR A 387 22.81 -14.61 45.75
N ILE A 388 23.79 -14.33 44.90
CA ILE A 388 24.46 -15.34 44.10
C ILE A 388 25.54 -16.04 44.94
N PRO A 389 25.50 -17.37 45.08
CA PRO A 389 26.42 -18.13 45.91
C PRO A 389 27.88 -18.08 45.42
#